data_AF-A0A6P1I588-F1
#
_entry.id   AF-A0A6P1I588-F1
#
_cell.length_a   1.000
_cell.length_b   1.000
_cell.length_c   1.000
_cell.angle_alpha   90.00
_cell.angle_beta   90.00
_cell.angle_gamma   90.00
#
_symmetry.space_group_name_H-M   'P 1'
#
loop_
_entity.id
_entity.type
_entity.pdbx_description
1 polymer ?
#
loop_
_entity_poly.entity_id
_entity_poly.type
_entity_poly.pdbx_seq_one_letter_code
_entity_poly.pdbx_strand_id
1 'polypeptide(L)'
;MLPGIGTIDELKLVHSLGVRSVRVATHATEADVSAQHISAARELGMDVSGFLMMSHMASPTHLAEQAKLMEAYGVHCVYITDSGGRLTMNDIRARMRAYREVLDPETEIGIHAHQNLSLSVANSGVAVEEGAARVDASLAGQGVRSGQHPHRSVHRPRRPDRMEAHR
;
A
#
# COMPACT_ATOMS: atom_id res chain seq x y z
N MET A 1 10.92 4.32 1.81
CA MET A 1 12.07 4.35 2.73
C MET A 1 11.70 3.61 4.01
N LEU A 2 12.67 3.01 4.67
CA LEU A 2 12.51 2.42 6.01
C LEU A 2 13.34 3.27 6.98
N PRO A 3 12.74 3.90 8.00
CA PRO A 3 13.51 4.51 9.09
C PRO A 3 14.52 3.50 9.67
N GLY A 4 15.75 3.96 9.91
CA GLY A 4 16.87 3.09 10.33
C GLY A 4 17.68 2.48 9.18
N ILE A 5 17.19 2.55 7.93
CA ILE A 5 17.96 2.23 6.72
C ILE A 5 18.12 3.49 5.87
N GLY A 6 17.01 4.14 5.53
CA GLY A 6 17.00 5.38 4.78
C GLY A 6 16.98 6.60 5.68
N THR A 7 17.56 7.70 5.21
CA THR A 7 17.70 8.96 5.96
C THR A 7 16.89 10.09 5.32
N ILE A 8 16.65 11.17 6.08
CA ILE A 8 15.99 12.38 5.57
C ILE A 8 16.83 13.06 4.47
N ASP A 9 18.15 12.96 4.52
CA ASP A 9 19.02 13.53 3.48
C ASP A 9 18.86 12.78 2.16
N GLU A 10 18.75 11.45 2.19
CA GLU A 10 18.41 10.65 1.00
C GLU A 10 17.00 10.98 0.49
N LEU A 11 16.04 11.22 1.39
CA LEU A 11 14.70 11.67 1.00
C LEU A 11 14.74 13.00 0.24
N LYS A 12 15.49 13.99 0.74
CA LYS A 12 15.69 15.28 0.07
C LYS A 12 16.40 15.13 -1.26
N LEU A 13 17.39 14.25 -1.34
CA LEU A 13 18.11 13.93 -2.57
C LEU A 13 17.17 13.34 -3.62
N VAL A 14 16.38 12.30 -3.30
CA VAL A 14 15.47 11.72 -4.29
C VAL A 14 14.37 12.70 -4.70
N HIS A 15 13.94 13.58 -3.79
CA HIS A 15 13.02 14.66 -4.12
C HIS A 15 13.63 15.65 -5.13
N SER A 16 14.89 16.07 -4.94
CA SER A 16 15.56 16.95 -5.91
C SER A 16 15.73 16.30 -7.29
N LEU A 17 15.83 14.97 -7.33
CA LEU A 17 15.85 14.16 -8.56
C LEU A 17 14.47 13.95 -9.22
N GLY A 18 13.40 14.52 -8.66
CA GLY A 18 12.06 14.48 -9.27
C GLY A 18 11.07 13.51 -8.64
N VAL A 19 11.46 12.76 -7.61
CA VAL A 19 10.51 11.90 -6.88
C VAL A 19 9.51 12.76 -6.11
N ARG A 20 8.22 12.46 -6.23
CA ARG A 20 7.13 13.24 -5.60
C ARG A 20 6.26 12.43 -4.65
N SER A 21 6.42 11.12 -4.61
CA SER A 21 5.74 10.25 -3.66
C SER A 21 6.74 9.43 -2.86
N VAL A 22 6.44 9.22 -1.58
CA VAL A 22 7.24 8.38 -0.69
C VAL A 22 6.34 7.47 0.12
N ARG A 23 6.77 6.21 0.25
CA ARG A 23 6.21 5.24 1.17
C ARG A 23 7.16 5.08 2.35
N VAL A 24 6.72 5.44 3.55
CA VAL A 24 7.50 5.29 4.79
C VAL A 24 7.05 4.01 5.48
N ALA A 25 7.93 3.03 5.55
CA ALA A 25 7.62 1.69 6.05
C ALA A 25 8.30 1.41 7.38
N THR A 26 7.55 0.91 8.36
CA THR A 26 8.04 0.45 9.67
C THR A 26 7.52 -0.94 9.96
N HIS A 27 8.04 -1.60 11.00
CA HIS A 27 7.40 -2.78 11.53
C HIS A 27 5.97 -2.44 12.03
N ALA A 28 5.06 -3.42 12.02
CA ALA A 28 3.65 -3.26 12.40
C ALA A 28 3.40 -2.63 13.76
N THR A 29 4.41 -2.57 14.65
CA THR A 29 4.33 -2.11 16.04
C THR A 29 5.23 -0.90 16.32
N GLU A 30 5.86 -0.33 15.29
CA GLU A 30 6.91 0.69 15.42
C GLU A 30 6.59 1.90 14.54
N ALA A 31 5.35 2.38 14.52
CA ALA A 31 4.99 3.54 13.71
C ALA A 31 5.65 4.84 14.21
N ASP A 32 5.97 4.94 15.49
CA ASP A 32 6.55 6.12 16.13
C ASP A 32 7.90 6.55 15.51
N VAL A 33 8.75 5.61 15.11
CA VAL A 33 10.05 5.90 14.46
C VAL A 33 9.89 6.59 13.09
N SER A 34 8.69 6.57 12.51
CA SER A 34 8.40 7.19 11.22
C SER A 34 8.10 8.68 11.28
N ALA A 35 7.81 9.24 12.46
CA ALA A 35 7.30 10.61 12.62
C ALA A 35 8.15 11.66 11.88
N GLN A 36 9.46 11.71 12.17
CA GLN A 36 10.40 12.65 11.54
C GLN A 36 10.46 12.52 10.01
N HIS A 37 10.30 11.31 9.48
CA HIS A 37 10.40 11.03 8.05
C HIS A 37 9.12 11.46 7.33
N ILE A 38 7.96 11.20 7.92
CA ILE A 38 6.67 11.63 7.39
C ILE A 38 6.60 13.16 7.41
N SER A 39 6.95 13.81 8.53
CA SER A 39 6.93 15.27 8.62
C SER A 39 7.87 15.92 7.60
N ALA A 40 9.11 15.43 7.45
CA ALA A 40 10.03 15.93 6.44
C ALA A 40 9.50 15.75 5.00
N ALA A 41 8.87 14.61 4.70
CA ALA A 41 8.25 14.39 3.39
C ALA A 41 7.08 15.36 3.12
N ARG A 42 6.30 15.67 4.17
CA ARG A 42 5.20 16.63 4.10
C ARG A 42 5.67 18.06 3.88
N GLU A 43 6.75 18.47 4.54
CA GLU A 43 7.38 19.79 4.32
C GLU A 43 7.91 19.94 2.89
N LEU A 44 8.37 18.83 2.28
CA LEU A 44 8.77 18.79 0.87
C LEU A 44 7.59 18.78 -0.10
N GLY A 45 6.34 18.72 0.38
CA GLY A 45 5.14 18.66 -0.46
C GLY A 45 4.95 17.34 -1.19
N MET A 46 5.52 16.24 -0.68
CA MET A 46 5.37 14.91 -1.28
C MET A 46 4.00 14.29 -0.97
N ASP A 47 3.53 13.40 -1.85
CA ASP A 47 2.49 12.43 -1.51
C ASP A 47 3.12 11.35 -0.59
N VAL A 48 2.51 11.14 0.57
CA VAL A 48 3.11 10.34 1.65
C VAL A 48 2.18 9.21 2.02
N SER A 49 2.67 7.97 1.94
CA SER A 49 1.95 6.81 2.43
C SER A 49 2.72 6.09 3.54
N GLY A 50 2.01 5.65 4.57
CA GLY A 50 2.54 4.83 5.66
C GLY A 50 2.38 3.33 5.38
N PHE A 51 3.41 2.54 5.69
CA PHE A 51 3.43 1.08 5.50
C PHE A 51 3.71 0.40 6.84
N LEU A 52 2.74 -0.37 7.34
CA LEU A 52 2.89 -1.15 8.56
C LEU A 52 3.24 -2.61 8.21
N MET A 53 4.53 -2.86 8.00
CA MET A 53 5.08 -4.14 7.54
C MET A 53 4.74 -5.30 8.48
N MET A 54 4.62 -6.51 7.94
CA MET A 54 4.32 -7.71 8.73
C MET A 54 2.99 -7.61 9.49
N SER A 55 1.95 -7.03 8.86
CA SER A 55 0.64 -6.76 9.50
C SER A 55 -0.05 -7.99 10.12
N HIS A 56 0.38 -9.22 9.81
CA HIS A 56 -0.11 -10.45 10.42
C HIS A 56 0.42 -10.70 11.84
N MET A 57 1.47 -9.99 12.26
CA MET A 57 2.05 -10.10 13.60
C MET A 57 1.30 -9.28 14.67
N ALA A 58 0.36 -8.42 14.25
CA ALA A 58 -0.45 -7.59 15.11
C ALA A 58 -1.94 -7.88 14.89
N SER A 59 -2.75 -7.66 15.95
CA SER A 59 -4.20 -7.69 15.84
C SER A 59 -4.70 -6.50 14.99
N PRO A 60 -5.90 -6.59 14.38
CA PRO A 60 -6.46 -5.46 13.63
C PRO A 60 -6.54 -4.16 14.41
N THR A 61 -6.97 -4.23 15.68
CA THR A 61 -7.10 -3.07 16.57
C THR A 61 -5.75 -2.43 16.87
N HIS A 62 -4.74 -3.24 17.22
CA HIS A 62 -3.40 -2.70 17.49
C HIS A 62 -2.77 -2.08 16.23
N LEU A 63 -3.00 -2.69 15.08
CA LEU A 63 -2.54 -2.14 13.81
C LEU A 63 -3.22 -0.80 13.48
N ALA A 64 -4.51 -0.66 13.82
CA ALA A 64 -5.25 0.58 13.64
C ALA A 64 -4.72 1.71 14.56
N GLU A 65 -4.30 1.40 15.79
CA GLU A 65 -3.61 2.37 16.66
C GLU A 65 -2.32 2.90 16.01
N GLN A 66 -1.53 2.01 15.42
CA GLN A 66 -0.30 2.36 14.71
C GLN A 66 -0.58 3.17 13.43
N ALA A 67 -1.66 2.84 12.73
CA ALA A 67 -2.13 3.62 11.59
C ALA A 67 -2.52 5.05 12.00
N LYS A 68 -3.20 5.20 13.14
CA LYS A 68 -3.58 6.51 13.69
C LYS A 68 -2.38 7.37 14.04
N LEU A 69 -1.28 6.77 14.52
CA LEU A 69 -0.01 7.49 14.70
C LEU A 69 0.51 8.04 13.38
N MET A 70 0.58 7.20 12.34
CA MET A 70 1.03 7.66 11.01
C MET A 70 0.14 8.77 10.42
N GLU A 71 -1.18 8.66 10.60
CA GLU A 71 -2.13 9.72 10.24
C GLU A 71 -1.82 11.03 10.97
N ALA A 72 -1.63 10.98 12.29
CA ALA A 72 -1.27 12.16 13.07
C ALA A 72 0.07 12.80 12.64
N TYR A 73 0.98 12.02 12.06
CA TYR A 73 2.23 12.54 11.49
C TYR A 73 2.07 13.13 10.08
N GLY A 74 0.94 12.87 9.42
CA GLY A 74 0.54 13.52 8.18
C GLY A 74 0.59 12.62 6.94
N VAL A 75 0.51 11.30 7.05
CA VAL A 75 0.32 10.47 5.83
C VAL A 75 -1.02 10.80 5.16
N HIS A 76 -1.06 10.69 3.83
CA HIS A 76 -2.29 10.76 3.04
C HIS A 76 -2.96 9.38 2.93
N CYS A 77 -2.16 8.31 3.02
CA CYS A 77 -2.63 6.94 2.90
C CYS A 77 -1.90 6.02 3.89
N VAL A 78 -2.60 5.09 4.53
CA VAL A 78 -1.99 4.00 5.32
C VAL A 78 -2.27 2.65 4.65
N TYR A 79 -1.23 1.84 4.47
CA TYR A 79 -1.35 0.53 3.86
C TYR A 79 -1.46 -0.59 4.88
N ILE A 80 -2.39 -1.52 4.63
CA ILE A 80 -2.32 -2.88 5.15
C ILE A 80 -1.30 -3.64 4.29
N THR A 81 -0.32 -4.30 4.94
CA THR A 81 0.74 -4.97 4.20
C THR A 81 0.87 -6.44 4.62
N ASP A 82 0.60 -7.34 3.67
CA ASP A 82 0.78 -8.77 3.85
C ASP A 82 2.21 -9.19 3.47
N SER A 83 3.22 -8.63 4.14
CA SER A 83 4.65 -8.92 3.85
C SER A 83 4.99 -10.41 4.01
N GLY A 84 4.24 -11.12 4.85
CA GLY A 84 4.39 -12.57 5.04
C GLY A 84 3.64 -13.41 4.01
N GLY A 85 2.71 -12.83 3.25
CA GLY A 85 1.76 -13.56 2.41
C GLY A 85 0.91 -14.55 3.20
N ARG A 86 0.48 -14.20 4.42
CA ARG A 86 -0.22 -15.08 5.37
C ARG A 86 -1.67 -14.66 5.64
N LEU A 87 -2.09 -13.48 5.19
CA LEU A 87 -3.42 -12.97 5.49
C LEU A 87 -4.45 -13.61 4.57
N THR A 88 -5.60 -13.98 5.12
CA THR A 88 -6.78 -14.40 4.36
C THR A 88 -7.69 -13.21 4.06
N MET A 89 -8.69 -13.41 3.20
CA MET A 89 -9.70 -12.39 2.87
C MET A 89 -10.42 -11.84 4.12
N ASN A 90 -10.72 -12.70 5.10
CA ASN A 90 -11.35 -12.26 6.34
C ASN A 90 -10.39 -11.42 7.19
N ASP A 91 -9.10 -11.74 7.18
CA ASP A 91 -8.08 -10.97 7.90
C ASP A 91 -7.88 -9.57 7.30
N ILE A 92 -7.97 -9.47 5.96
CA ILE A 92 -7.96 -8.19 5.26
C ILE A 92 -9.19 -7.37 5.64
N ARG A 93 -10.38 -7.98 5.57
CA ARG A 93 -11.66 -7.34 5.94
C ARG A 93 -11.62 -6.78 7.37
N ALA A 94 -11.12 -7.57 8.32
CA ALA A 94 -11.00 -7.15 9.71
C ALA A 94 -10.09 -5.93 9.89
N ARG A 95 -8.96 -5.88 9.16
CA ARG A 95 -8.01 -4.75 9.22
C ARG A 95 -8.53 -3.50 8.52
N MET A 96 -9.17 -3.65 7.36
CA MET A 96 -9.83 -2.54 6.65
C MET A 96 -10.83 -1.83 7.55
N ARG A 97 -11.69 -2.61 8.22
CA ARG A 97 -12.71 -2.07 9.14
C ARG A 97 -12.09 -1.40 10.35
N ALA A 98 -11.11 -2.04 10.98
CA ALA A 98 -10.42 -1.46 12.14
C ALA A 98 -9.73 -0.12 11.80
N TYR A 99 -9.11 0.01 10.62
CA TYR A 99 -8.54 1.28 10.17
C TYR A 99 -9.63 2.33 9.95
N ARG A 100 -10.72 1.97 9.24
CA ARG A 100 -11.80 2.89 8.91
C ARG A 100 -12.54 3.42 10.15
N GLU A 101 -12.57 2.65 11.24
CA GLU A 101 -13.14 3.05 12.54
C GLU A 101 -12.35 4.17 13.22
N VAL A 102 -11.03 4.26 13.03
CA VAL A 102 -10.16 5.19 13.78
C VAL A 102 -9.59 6.32 12.94
N LEU A 103 -9.39 6.09 11.64
CA LEU A 103 -8.83 7.07 10.71
C LEU A 103 -9.89 8.10 10.30
N ASP A 104 -9.44 9.26 9.85
CA ASP A 104 -10.27 10.31 9.30
C ASP A 104 -10.83 9.90 7.92
N PRO A 105 -12.01 10.39 7.49
CA PRO A 105 -12.62 10.01 6.21
C PRO A 105 -11.71 10.23 4.99
N GLU A 106 -10.90 11.28 5.05
CA GLU A 106 -9.99 11.68 3.97
C GLU A 106 -8.70 10.86 3.92
N THR A 107 -8.35 10.15 5.00
CA THR A 107 -7.17 9.30 5.01
C THR A 107 -7.45 8.02 4.25
N GLU A 108 -6.74 7.86 3.13
CA GLU A 108 -6.92 6.72 2.26
C GLU A 108 -6.36 5.44 2.90
N ILE A 109 -7.01 4.31 2.63
CA ILE A 109 -6.49 2.99 3.02
C ILE A 109 -5.98 2.28 1.78
N GLY A 110 -4.74 1.78 1.85
CA GLY A 110 -4.09 1.03 0.78
C GLY A 110 -3.90 -0.45 1.12
N ILE A 111 -3.68 -1.28 0.10
CA ILE A 111 -3.34 -2.70 0.28
C ILE A 111 -2.08 -3.06 -0.50
N HIS A 112 -1.20 -3.81 0.16
CA HIS A 112 -0.03 -4.45 -0.43
C HIS A 112 -0.02 -5.94 -0.07
N ALA A 113 -0.34 -6.79 -1.05
CA ALA A 113 -0.50 -8.23 -0.82
C ALA A 113 0.55 -9.07 -1.55
N HIS A 114 1.19 -9.99 -0.82
CA HIS A 114 2.11 -10.99 -1.38
C HIS A 114 1.40 -12.29 -1.77
N GLN A 115 2.02 -13.04 -2.67
CA GLN A 115 1.41 -14.19 -3.33
C GLN A 115 1.76 -15.54 -2.69
N ASN A 116 2.29 -15.57 -1.46
CA ASN A 116 2.80 -16.80 -0.84
C ASN A 116 1.72 -17.87 -0.63
N LEU A 117 0.46 -17.47 -0.41
CA LEU A 117 -0.70 -18.37 -0.34
C LEU A 117 -1.56 -18.36 -1.62
N SER A 118 -1.07 -17.76 -2.71
CA SER A 118 -1.84 -17.50 -3.94
C SER A 118 -3.09 -16.63 -3.75
N LEU A 119 -3.15 -15.85 -2.66
CA LEU A 119 -4.32 -15.04 -2.27
C LEU A 119 -4.19 -13.56 -2.61
N SER A 120 -3.09 -13.08 -3.19
CA SER A 120 -2.87 -11.64 -3.34
C SER A 120 -3.94 -10.94 -4.17
N VAL A 121 -4.44 -11.58 -5.24
CA VAL A 121 -5.53 -11.04 -6.07
C VAL A 121 -6.85 -11.00 -5.30
N ALA A 122 -7.19 -12.07 -4.59
CA ALA A 122 -8.42 -12.14 -3.81
C ALA A 122 -8.40 -11.15 -2.63
N ASN A 123 -7.27 -11.05 -1.93
CA ASN A 123 -7.06 -10.11 -0.84
C ASN A 123 -7.16 -8.65 -1.32
N SER A 124 -6.54 -8.32 -2.45
CA SER A 124 -6.68 -6.98 -3.05
C SER A 124 -8.13 -6.69 -3.46
N GLY A 125 -8.84 -7.68 -4.04
CA GLY A 125 -10.25 -7.53 -4.40
C GLY A 125 -11.13 -7.24 -3.17
N VAL A 126 -10.96 -7.99 -2.09
CA VAL A 126 -11.69 -7.77 -0.83
C VAL A 126 -11.34 -6.43 -0.19
N ALA A 127 -10.09 -5.99 -0.26
CA ALA A 127 -9.72 -4.66 0.22
C ALA A 127 -10.45 -3.56 -0.57
N VAL A 128 -10.55 -3.69 -1.90
CA VAL A 128 -11.31 -2.75 -2.74
C VAL A 128 -12.80 -2.77 -2.42
N GLU A 129 -13.40 -3.95 -2.19
CA GLU A 129 -14.80 -4.06 -1.75
C GLU A 129 -15.07 -3.34 -0.41
N GLU A 130 -14.09 -3.34 0.50
CA GLU A 130 -14.15 -2.64 1.79
C GLU A 130 -13.67 -1.18 1.73
N GLY A 131 -13.39 -0.64 0.54
CA GLY A 131 -13.11 0.78 0.32
C GLY A 131 -11.63 1.17 0.24
N ALA A 132 -10.72 0.24 -0.04
CA ALA A 132 -9.31 0.59 -0.30
C ALA A 132 -9.20 1.47 -1.56
N ALA A 133 -8.54 2.63 -1.42
CA ALA A 133 -8.34 3.59 -2.51
C ALA A 133 -7.09 3.28 -3.33
N ARG A 134 -6.10 2.60 -2.74
CA ARG A 134 -4.83 2.26 -3.40
C ARG A 134 -4.54 0.77 -3.32
N VAL A 135 -4.14 0.17 -4.44
CA VAL A 135 -3.75 -1.24 -4.54
C VAL A 135 -2.36 -1.32 -5.15
N ASP A 136 -1.40 -1.86 -4.40
CA ASP A 136 -0.09 -2.15 -4.94
C ASP A 136 -0.13 -3.38 -5.85
N ALA A 137 0.55 -3.28 -6.98
CA ALA A 137 0.67 -4.34 -7.96
C ALA A 137 2.09 -4.37 -8.54
N SER A 138 2.46 -5.52 -9.08
CA SER A 138 3.73 -5.75 -9.76
C SER A 138 3.49 -6.35 -11.14
N LEU A 139 4.30 -5.97 -12.12
CA LEU A 139 4.17 -6.54 -13.46
C LEU A 139 4.46 -8.05 -13.41
N ALA A 140 3.52 -8.88 -13.89
CA ALA A 140 3.63 -10.34 -13.86
C ALA A 140 3.92 -10.96 -12.47
N GLY A 141 3.60 -10.25 -11.38
CA GLY A 141 3.82 -10.75 -10.01
C GLY A 141 5.25 -10.59 -9.50
N GLN A 142 6.12 -9.85 -10.18
CA GLN A 142 7.52 -9.65 -9.77
C GLN A 142 7.63 -9.02 -8.37
N GLY A 143 8.33 -9.69 -7.46
CA GLY A 143 8.49 -9.21 -6.09
C GLY A 143 9.28 -10.19 -5.23
N VAL A 144 9.49 -9.85 -3.97
CA VAL A 144 10.19 -10.74 -3.02
C VAL A 144 9.34 -12.00 -2.78
N ARG A 145 9.99 -13.16 -2.64
CA ARG A 145 9.37 -14.49 -2.45
C ARG A 145 8.55 -14.93 -3.67
N SER A 146 7.37 -15.51 -3.46
CA SER A 146 6.49 -16.00 -4.52
C SER A 146 5.84 -14.87 -5.35
N GLY A 147 6.23 -13.62 -5.12
CA GLY A 147 5.75 -12.46 -5.84
C GLY A 147 4.71 -11.63 -5.09
N GLN A 148 4.23 -10.59 -5.76
CA GLN A 148 3.16 -9.70 -5.28
C GLN A 148 1.93 -9.82 -6.17
N HIS A 149 0.87 -9.05 -5.87
CA HIS A 149 -0.30 -8.92 -6.74
C HIS A 149 0.11 -8.63 -8.20
N PRO A 150 -0.21 -9.52 -9.17
CA PRO A 150 0.18 -9.32 -10.55
C PRO A 150 -0.73 -8.30 -11.22
N HIS A 151 -0.15 -7.19 -11.68
CA HIS A 151 -0.81 -6.30 -12.62
C HIS A 151 -0.94 -7.01 -13.97
N ARG A 152 -2.16 -7.26 -14.44
CA ARG A 152 -2.37 -7.68 -15.84
C ARG A 152 -2.39 -6.45 -16.73
N SER A 153 -1.47 -6.38 -17.68
CA SER A 153 -1.61 -5.47 -18.82
C SER A 153 -2.88 -5.84 -19.58
N VAL A 154 -3.85 -4.92 -19.62
CA VAL A 154 -4.99 -5.06 -20.53
C VAL A 154 -4.47 -4.74 -21.92
N HIS A 155 -3.92 -5.74 -22.61
CA HIS A 155 -3.86 -5.65 -24.06
C HIS A 155 -5.29 -5.82 -24.54
N ARG A 156 -5.98 -4.69 -24.74
CA ARG A 156 -7.33 -4.67 -25.32
C ARG A 156 -7.20 -5.33 -26.69
N PRO A 157 -7.79 -6.51 -26.95
CA PRO A 157 -7.72 -7.10 -28.28
C PRO A 157 -8.35 -6.07 -29.23
N ARG A 158 -7.57 -5.60 -30.22
CA ARG A 158 -8.14 -4.82 -31.33
C ARG A 158 -9.24 -5.70 -31.91
N ARG A 159 -10.48 -5.17 -31.95
CA ARG A 159 -11.54 -5.81 -32.72
C ARG A 159 -11.01 -5.96 -34.15
N PRO A 160 -11.15 -7.13 -34.79
CA PRO A 160 -10.88 -7.21 -36.21
C PRO A 160 -11.83 -6.22 -36.90
N ASP A 161 -11.28 -5.31 -37.70
CA ASP A 161 -12.08 -4.44 -38.55
C ASP A 161 -13.00 -5.34 -39.39
N ARG A 162 -14.31 -5.12 -39.28
CA ARG A 162 -15.26 -5.73 -40.21
C ARG A 162 -14.89 -5.24 -41.60
N MET A 163 -14.42 -6.14 -42.46
CA MET A 163 -14.45 -5.90 -43.90
C MET A 163 -15.90 -5.64 -44.30
N GLU A 164 -16.24 -4.38 -44.57
CA GLU A 164 -17.38 -4.06 -45.41
C GLU A 164 -17.06 -4.55 -46.82
N ALA A 165 -17.69 -5.66 -47.19
CA ALA A 165 -17.75 -6.09 -48.57
C ALA A 165 -18.67 -5.13 -49.32
N HIS A 166 -18.09 -4.31 -50.19
CA HIS A 166 -18.83 -3.63 -51.24
C HIS A 166 -19.57 -4.66 -52.10
N ARG A 167 -20.91 -4.60 -52.06
CA ARG A 167 -21.82 -4.84 -53.19
C ARG A 167 -23.04 -3.96 -53.04
#